data_AF-A0AAE5P5J4-F1
#
_entry.id   AF-A0AAE5P5J4-F1
#
_cell.length_a   1.000
_cell.length_b   1.000
_cell.length_c   1.000
_cell.angle_alpha   90.00
_cell.angle_beta   90.00
_cell.angle_gamma   90.00
#
_symmetry.space_group_name_H-M   'P 1'
#
loop_
_entity.id
_entity.type
_entity.pdbx_description
1 polymer ?
#
loop_
_entity_poly.entity_id
_entity_poly.type
_entity_poly.pdbx_seq_one_letter_code
_entity_poly.pdbx_strand_id
1 'polypeptide(L)'
;MLNRYVLHYTSSVLQNVPSTFSVGGMFVLQSLIHFIVPSGSGQAALTIPIMAPLADLVGVTRQTAVLSFSMADGIGNIIFPTSGYFMAAISLAGIPWIRWVKWIWPLILIQYGIGVIAVIIAHLIKYGPF
;
A
#
# COMPACT_ATOMS: atom_id res chain seq x y z
N MET A 1 5.62 -14.95 31.18
CA MET A 1 4.19 -14.79 31.52
C MET A 1 3.55 -13.54 30.90
N LEU A 2 4.24 -12.38 30.82
CA LEU A 2 3.72 -11.16 30.16
C LEU A 2 3.27 -11.36 28.70
N ASN A 3 4.05 -12.08 27.88
CA ASN A 3 3.75 -12.27 26.45
C ASN A 3 2.38 -12.91 26.20
N ARG A 4 1.89 -13.79 27.09
CA ARG A 4 0.60 -14.48 26.88
C ARG A 4 -0.59 -13.54 27.09
N TYR A 5 -0.52 -12.63 28.05
CA TYR A 5 -1.59 -11.67 28.29
C TYR A 5 -1.60 -10.56 27.24
N VAL A 6 -0.43 -10.07 26.83
CA VAL A 6 -0.32 -9.12 25.72
C VAL A 6 -0.81 -9.76 24.42
N LEU A 7 -0.41 -11.00 24.12
CA LEU A 7 -0.93 -11.73 22.95
C LEU A 7 -2.43 -11.96 23.01
N HIS A 8 -2.99 -12.33 24.18
CA HIS A 8 -4.42 -12.60 24.33
C HIS A 8 -5.29 -11.35 24.21
N TYR A 9 -4.86 -10.23 24.82
CA TYR A 9 -5.53 -8.94 24.65
C TYR A 9 -5.39 -8.41 23.24
N THR A 10 -4.19 -8.46 22.65
CA THR A 10 -3.94 -8.00 21.28
C THR A 10 -4.69 -8.87 20.27
N SER A 11 -4.77 -10.19 20.48
CA SER A 11 -5.55 -11.10 19.64
C SER A 11 -7.05 -10.87 19.80
N SER A 12 -7.56 -10.55 20.99
CA SER A 12 -8.99 -10.23 21.19
C SER A 12 -9.40 -8.92 20.50
N VAL A 13 -8.50 -7.93 20.42
CA VAL A 13 -8.72 -6.69 19.68
C VAL A 13 -8.62 -6.92 18.17
N LEU A 14 -7.61 -7.68 17.72
CA LEU A 14 -7.41 -8.00 16.30
C LEU A 14 -8.47 -8.96 15.74
N GLN A 15 -9.04 -9.86 16.54
CA GLN A 15 -10.14 -10.74 16.12
C GLN A 15 -11.44 -9.95 15.82
N ASN A 16 -11.58 -8.75 16.39
CA ASN A 16 -12.74 -7.89 16.17
C ASN A 16 -12.52 -6.83 15.08
N VAL A 17 -11.32 -6.73 14.50
CA VAL A 17 -11.07 -5.92 13.31
C VAL A 17 -11.30 -6.81 12.10
N PRO A 18 -12.34 -6.57 11.27
CA PRO A 18 -12.53 -7.33 10.05
C PRO A 18 -11.25 -7.26 9.21
N SER A 19 -10.74 -8.41 8.77
CA SER A 19 -9.51 -8.52 7.98
C SER A 19 -9.52 -7.65 6.72
N THR A 20 -10.71 -7.26 6.24
CA THR A 20 -10.94 -6.23 5.22
C THR A 20 -10.32 -4.87 5.57
N PHE A 21 -10.41 -4.42 6.82
CA PHE A 21 -9.75 -3.18 7.27
C PHE A 21 -8.23 -3.33 7.33
N SER A 22 -7.72 -4.52 7.68
CA SER A 22 -6.28 -4.80 7.68
C SER A 22 -5.69 -4.65 6.29
N VAL A 23 -6.37 -5.15 5.25
CA VAL A 23 -5.93 -5.01 3.85
C VAL A 23 -5.93 -3.56 3.38
N GLY A 24 -6.98 -2.80 3.69
CA GLY A 24 -7.02 -1.36 3.41
C GLY A 24 -5.88 -0.62 4.13
N GLY A 25 -5.60 -0.98 5.38
CA GLY A 25 -4.47 -0.45 6.16
C GLY A 25 -3.11 -0.77 5.52
N MET A 26 -2.92 -2.00 5.02
CA MET A 26 -1.70 -2.37 4.30
C MET A 26 -1.49 -1.52 3.04
N PHE A 27 -2.53 -1.28 2.26
CA PHE A 27 -2.46 -0.41 1.08
C PHE A 27 -2.10 1.05 1.45
N VAL A 28 -2.72 1.60 2.49
CA VAL A 28 -2.42 2.96 2.99
C VAL A 28 -0.97 3.05 3.48
N LEU A 29 -0.52 2.08 4.28
CA LEU A 29 0.87 2.05 4.77
C LEU A 29 1.87 1.96 3.62
N GLN A 30 1.61 1.12 2.62
CA GLN A 30 2.47 1.04 1.43
C GLN A 30 2.53 2.36 0.67
N SER A 31 1.40 3.08 0.59
CA SER A 31 1.34 4.40 -0.05
C SER A 31 2.14 5.46 0.70
N LEU A 32 2.11 5.43 2.04
CA LEU A 32 2.92 6.30 2.88
C LEU A 32 4.42 5.98 2.77
N ILE A 33 4.78 4.70 2.75
CA ILE A 33 6.17 4.28 2.58
C ILE A 33 6.68 4.67 1.19
N HIS A 34 5.85 4.54 0.15
CA HIS A 34 6.22 4.91 -1.21
C HIS A 34 6.56 6.40 -1.35
N PHE A 35 5.93 7.28 -0.57
CA PHE A 35 6.32 8.69 -0.53
C PHE A 35 7.78 8.88 -0.09
N ILE A 36 8.27 8.05 0.84
CA ILE A 36 9.65 8.08 1.37
C ILE A 36 10.62 7.34 0.44
N VAL A 37 10.19 6.19 -0.08
CA VAL A 37 11.00 5.30 -0.93
C VAL A 37 10.29 5.10 -2.28
N PRO A 38 10.38 6.08 -3.20
CA PRO A 38 9.71 6.04 -4.50
C PRO A 38 10.52 5.19 -5.48
N SER A 39 10.68 3.91 -5.14
CA SER A 39 11.40 2.91 -5.91
C SER A 39 10.75 1.56 -5.67
N GLY A 40 10.12 0.99 -6.69
CA GLY A 40 9.41 -0.28 -6.55
C GLY A 40 10.30 -1.40 -6.02
N SER A 41 11.52 -1.56 -6.54
CA SER A 41 12.43 -2.60 -6.06
C SER A 41 12.97 -2.32 -4.65
N GLY A 42 13.32 -1.06 -4.34
CA GLY A 42 13.82 -0.67 -3.02
C GLY A 42 12.75 -0.78 -1.93
N GLN A 43 11.53 -0.33 -2.23
CA GLN A 43 10.38 -0.45 -1.36
C GLN A 43 9.96 -1.91 -1.19
N ALA A 44 9.97 -2.72 -2.25
CA ALA A 44 9.64 -4.14 -2.13
C ALA A 44 10.65 -4.86 -1.23
N ALA A 45 11.94 -4.62 -1.45
CA ALA A 45 13.01 -5.20 -0.63
C ALA A 45 12.89 -4.81 0.86
N LEU A 46 12.41 -3.59 1.15
CA LEU A 46 12.24 -3.09 2.50
C LEU A 46 10.94 -3.58 3.17
N THR A 47 9.83 -3.59 2.43
CA THR A 47 8.49 -3.77 3.02
C THR A 47 8.00 -5.21 2.96
N ILE A 48 8.25 -5.95 1.89
CA ILE A 48 7.68 -7.30 1.69
C ILE A 48 8.13 -8.30 2.77
N PRO A 49 9.41 -8.33 3.23
CA PRO A 49 9.82 -9.23 4.31
C PRO A 49 9.06 -9.01 5.62
N ILE A 50 8.52 -7.81 5.85
CA ILE A 50 7.73 -7.45 7.04
C ILE A 50 6.24 -7.68 6.78
N MET A 51 5.76 -7.32 5.58
CA MET A 51 4.35 -7.40 5.21
C MET A 51 3.87 -8.83 4.99
N ALA A 52 4.71 -9.74 4.51
CA ALA A 52 4.34 -11.15 4.34
C ALA A 52 3.95 -11.83 5.66
N PRO A 53 4.78 -11.83 6.73
CA PRO A 53 4.38 -12.41 8.01
C PRO A 53 3.25 -11.63 8.69
N LEU A 54 3.16 -10.32 8.48
CA LEU A 54 2.01 -9.53 8.98
C LEU A 54 0.70 -9.98 8.31
N ALA A 55 0.72 -10.21 7.00
CA ALA A 55 -0.42 -10.71 6.24
C ALA A 55 -0.92 -12.04 6.81
N ASP A 56 0.01 -12.98 7.05
CA ASP A 56 -0.31 -14.28 7.63
C ASP A 56 -0.98 -14.15 9.00
N LEU A 57 -0.52 -13.22 9.85
CA LEU A 57 -1.08 -12.99 11.18
C LEU A 57 -2.48 -12.39 11.18
N VAL A 58 -2.81 -11.56 10.18
CA VAL A 58 -4.12 -10.88 10.07
C VAL A 58 -5.08 -11.58 9.10
N GLY A 59 -4.71 -12.79 8.63
CA GLY A 59 -5.55 -13.62 7.77
C GLY A 59 -5.68 -13.10 6.34
N VAL A 60 -4.64 -12.43 5.83
CA VAL A 60 -4.56 -11.86 4.48
C VAL A 60 -3.54 -12.68 3.69
N THR A 61 -3.84 -13.01 2.43
CA THR A 61 -2.88 -13.74 1.59
C THR A 61 -1.67 -12.88 1.27
N ARG A 62 -0.49 -13.49 1.17
CA ARG A 62 0.73 -12.76 0.79
C ARG A 62 0.62 -12.09 -0.58
N GLN A 63 -0.12 -12.68 -1.52
CA GLN A 63 -0.38 -12.04 -2.81
C GLN A 63 -1.27 -10.80 -2.71
N THR A 64 -2.23 -10.76 -1.78
CA THR A 64 -3.01 -9.55 -1.50
C THR A 64 -2.11 -8.45 -0.89
N ALA A 65 -1.13 -8.84 -0.05
CA ALA A 65 -0.13 -7.91 0.46
C ALA A 65 0.78 -7.35 -0.65
N VAL A 66 1.21 -8.20 -1.59
CA VAL A 66 1.98 -7.78 -2.78
C VAL A 66 1.15 -6.88 -3.68
N LEU A 67 -0.13 -7.21 -3.92
CA LEU A 67 -1.04 -6.37 -4.70
C LEU A 67 -1.20 -4.97 -4.08
N SER A 68 -1.33 -4.91 -2.75
CA SER A 68 -1.39 -3.65 -2.01
C SER A 68 -0.13 -2.81 -2.24
N PHE A 69 1.05 -3.44 -2.22
CA PHE A 69 2.30 -2.79 -2.60
C PHE A 69 2.28 -2.30 -4.05
N SER A 70 1.92 -3.16 -5.01
CA SER A 70 1.95 -2.83 -6.44
C SER A 70 1.02 -1.67 -6.81
N MET A 71 -0.16 -1.60 -6.19
CA MET A 71 -1.07 -0.47 -6.39
C MET A 71 -0.50 0.82 -5.83
N ALA A 72 0.11 0.77 -4.63
CA ALA A 72 0.71 1.95 -4.01
C ALA A 72 1.90 2.48 -4.83
N ASP A 73 2.76 1.57 -5.31
CA ASP A 73 3.91 1.88 -6.15
C ASP A 73 3.45 2.50 -7.49
N GLY A 74 2.52 1.87 -8.20
CA GLY A 74 2.04 2.37 -9.48
C GLY A 74 1.40 3.76 -9.40
N ILE A 75 0.59 4.03 -8.38
CA ILE A 75 -0.11 5.31 -8.23
C ILE A 75 0.85 6.41 -7.76
N GLY A 76 1.71 6.13 -6.78
CA GLY A 76 2.59 7.15 -6.21
C GLY A 76 3.65 7.68 -7.18
N ASN A 77 4.06 6.83 -8.11
CA ASN A 77 5.03 7.08 -9.17
C ASN A 77 4.70 8.22 -10.15
N ILE A 78 3.44 8.69 -10.17
CA ILE A 78 2.98 9.80 -11.05
C ILE A 78 2.50 11.04 -10.28
N ILE A 79 2.69 11.07 -8.96
CA ILE A 79 2.25 12.20 -8.11
C ILE A 79 3.36 12.69 -7.18
N PHE A 80 4.13 11.79 -6.57
CA PHE A 80 5.04 12.21 -5.50
C PHE A 80 6.30 12.88 -6.04
N PRO A 81 6.69 14.03 -5.48
CA PRO A 81 7.85 14.79 -5.95
C PRO A 81 9.17 14.13 -5.57
N THR A 82 9.14 13.08 -4.76
CA THR A 82 10.30 12.28 -4.38
C THR A 82 10.70 11.30 -5.50
N SER A 83 9.81 11.01 -6.46
CA SER A 83 10.12 10.16 -7.62
C SER A 83 11.02 10.91 -8.63
N GLY A 84 12.31 10.58 -8.62
CA GLY A 84 13.31 11.29 -9.43
C GLY A 84 13.07 11.21 -10.93
N TYR A 85 12.69 10.04 -11.45
CA TYR A 85 12.43 9.88 -12.88
C TYR A 85 11.17 10.65 -13.33
N PHE A 86 10.14 10.68 -12.49
CA PHE A 86 8.90 11.41 -12.76
C PHE A 86 9.16 12.91 -12.75
N MET A 87 9.91 13.41 -11.76
CA MET A 87 10.33 14.81 -11.70
C MET A 87 11.18 15.23 -12.90
N ALA A 88 12.07 14.36 -13.37
CA ALA A 88 12.82 14.61 -14.60
C ALA A 88 11.89 14.69 -15.82
N ALA A 89 10.93 13.77 -15.95
CA ALA A 89 10.00 13.74 -17.07
C ALA A 89 9.12 15.01 -17.15
N ILE A 90 8.51 15.45 -16.05
CA ILE A 90 7.69 16.67 -16.05
C ILE A 90 8.54 17.94 -16.23
N SER A 91 9.79 17.93 -15.78
CA SER A 91 10.73 19.02 -16.01
C SER A 91 11.09 19.14 -17.49
N LEU A 92 11.35 18.02 -18.18
CA LEU A 92 11.56 18.02 -19.63
C LEU A 92 10.33 18.51 -20.40
N ALA A 93 9.13 18.19 -19.91
CA ALA A 93 7.87 18.65 -20.49
C ALA A 93 7.56 20.14 -20.17
N GLY A 94 8.36 20.82 -19.36
CA GLY A 94 8.12 22.21 -18.96
C GLY A 94 6.91 22.40 -18.03
N ILE A 95 6.50 21.35 -17.31
CA ILE A 95 5.33 21.37 -16.44
C ILE A 95 5.77 21.51 -14.97
N PRO A 96 5.41 22.61 -14.28
CA PRO A 96 5.67 22.72 -12.84
C PRO A 96 4.90 21.66 -12.06
N TRP A 97 5.55 21.00 -11.09
CA TRP A 97 4.94 19.92 -10.30
C TRP A 97 3.62 20.32 -9.64
N ILE A 98 3.52 21.53 -9.05
CA ILE A 98 2.28 22.02 -8.44
C ILE A 98 1.13 22.09 -9.46
N ARG A 99 1.42 22.46 -10.71
CA ARG A 99 0.42 22.50 -11.79
C ARG A 99 -0.03 21.09 -12.14
N TRP A 100 0.92 20.15 -12.24
CA TRP A 100 0.63 18.74 -12.50
C TRP A 100 -0.26 18.14 -11.41
N VAL A 101 0.10 18.31 -10.14
CA VAL A 101 -0.66 17.74 -9.02
C VAL A 101 -2.10 18.24 -9.02
N LYS A 102 -2.32 19.54 -9.19
CA LYS A 102 -3.69 20.10 -9.25
C LYS A 102 -4.51 19.51 -10.39
N TRP A 103 -3.88 19.22 -11.52
CA TRP A 103 -4.53 18.63 -12.68
C TRP A 103 -4.84 17.14 -12.50
N ILE A 104 -3.89 16.36 -11.97
CA ILE A 104 -4.03 14.89 -11.83
C ILE A 104 -4.78 14.47 -10.56
N TRP A 105 -4.94 15.36 -9.58
CA TRP A 105 -5.53 15.05 -8.28
C TRP A 105 -6.86 14.29 -8.35
N PRO A 106 -7.84 14.66 -9.20
CA PRO A 106 -9.09 13.91 -9.31
C PRO A 106 -8.87 12.46 -9.76
N LEU A 107 -7.94 12.23 -10.70
CA LEU A 107 -7.59 10.90 -11.17
C LEU A 107 -6.91 10.09 -10.07
N ILE A 108 -6.03 10.70 -9.28
CA ILE A 108 -5.36 10.03 -8.17
C ILE A 108 -6.38 9.55 -7.14
N LEU A 109 -7.38 10.37 -6.78
CA LEU A 109 -8.45 9.96 -5.87
C LEU A 109 -9.23 8.76 -6.42
N ILE A 110 -9.55 8.75 -7.71
CA ILE A 110 -10.22 7.63 -8.37
C ILE A 110 -9.34 6.38 -8.32
N GLN A 111 -8.04 6.49 -8.62
CA GLN A 111 -7.11 5.38 -8.60
C GLN A 111 -6.90 4.81 -7.19
N TYR A 112 -6.83 5.65 -6.16
CA TYR A 112 -6.80 5.19 -4.77
C TYR A 112 -8.09 4.47 -4.39
N GLY A 113 -9.25 4.97 -4.83
CA GLY A 113 -10.53 4.29 -4.64
C GLY A 113 -10.57 2.92 -5.31
N ILE A 114 -10.14 2.84 -6.57
CA ILE A 114 -10.00 1.57 -7.31
C ILE A 114 -9.02 0.64 -6.60
N GLY A 115 -7.88 1.16 -6.13
CA GLY A 115 -6.87 0.40 -5.40
C GLY A 115 -7.44 -0.24 -4.14
N VAL A 116 -8.15 0.53 -3.30
CA VAL A 116 -8.84 0.02 -2.11
C VAL A 116 -9.85 -1.06 -2.47
N ILE A 117 -10.70 -0.83 -3.48
CA ILE A 117 -11.69 -1.82 -3.92
C ILE A 117 -11.01 -3.08 -4.43
N ALA A 118 -9.95 -2.95 -5.23
CA ALA A 118 -9.21 -4.08 -5.80
C ALA A 118 -8.58 -4.94 -4.72
N VAL A 119 -7.94 -4.34 -3.70
CA VAL A 119 -7.32 -5.11 -2.62
C VAL A 119 -8.38 -5.77 -1.72
N ILE A 120 -9.52 -5.13 -1.50
CA ILE A 120 -10.65 -5.73 -0.77
C ILE A 120 -11.21 -6.93 -1.54
N ILE A 121 -11.44 -6.79 -2.85
CA ILE A 121 -11.90 -7.90 -3.70
C ILE A 121 -10.88 -9.04 -3.67
N ALA A 122 -9.59 -8.74 -3.83
CA ALA A 122 -8.51 -9.73 -3.77
C ALA A 122 -8.53 -10.51 -2.45
N HIS A 123 -8.75 -9.82 -1.33
CA HIS A 123 -8.91 -10.46 -0.03
C HIS A 123 -10.14 -11.38 0.04
N LEU A 124 -11.30 -10.90 -0.41
CA LEU A 124 -12.55 -11.65 -0.36
C LEU A 124 -12.51 -12.93 -1.20
N ILE A 125 -11.84 -12.90 -2.35
CA ILE A 125 -11.68 -14.08 -3.22
C ILE A 125 -10.50 -14.97 -2.81
N LYS A 126 -9.77 -14.60 -1.74
CA LYS A 126 -8.52 -15.28 -1.31
C LYS A 126 -7.51 -15.38 -2.44
N TYR A 127 -7.19 -14.23 -3.03
CA TYR A 127 -6.32 -14.12 -4.20
C TYR A 127 -4.93 -14.71 -3.95
N GLY A 128 -4.52 -15.62 -4.83
CA GLY A 128 -3.19 -16.22 -4.87
C GLY A 128 -2.94 -17.31 -3.80
N PRO A 129 -1.76 -17.99 -3.85
CA PRO A 129 -1.36 -18.91 -2.80
C PRO A 129 -1.20 -18.18 -1.45
N PHE A 130 -1.49 -18.91 -0.37
CA PHE A 130 -1.33 -18.45 1.02
C PHE A 130 0.15 -18.23 1.35
#